data_AF-T0XUF7-F1
#
_entry.id   AF-T0XUF7-F1
#
_cell.length_a   1.000
_cell.length_b   1.000
_cell.length_c   1.000
_cell.angle_alpha   90.00
_cell.angle_beta   90.00
_cell.angle_gamma   90.00
#
_symmetry.space_group_name_H-M   'P 1'
#
loop_
_entity.id
_entity.type
_entity.pdbx_description
1 polymer ?
#
loop_
_entity_poly.entity_id
_entity_poly.type
_entity_poly.pdbx_seq_one_letter_code
_entity_poly.pdbx_strand_id
1 'polypeptide(L)'
;MSNMARYHYLGYTPLSGSQMRYNVFAGERLVALLSFGASAWKLAGRDRFIGWAEPARQKNLPLVVNNARFLILPWVQSKGLASKILSLAARQLPNDWQSRYGYRPVLLETFVESERHRGTCYQAANWIPVGKTAGRGKKCPTHKQIIPIKDKLTRAHNSS
;
A
#
# COMPACT_ATOMS: atom_id res chain seq x y z
N MET A 1 -5.99 3.73 -22.54
CA MET A 1 -6.30 3.54 -21.10
C MET A 1 -5.31 2.56 -20.51
N SER A 2 -4.70 2.85 -19.36
CA SER A 2 -3.73 1.93 -18.75
C SER A 2 -4.41 0.67 -18.20
N ASN A 3 -3.70 -0.47 -18.18
CA ASN A 3 -4.21 -1.72 -17.59
C ASN A 3 -4.67 -1.53 -16.13
N MET A 4 -4.00 -0.66 -15.37
CA MET A 4 -4.44 -0.29 -14.02
C MET A 4 -5.82 0.38 -14.02
N ALA A 5 -6.07 1.34 -14.92
CA ALA A 5 -7.35 2.03 -15.02
C ALA A 5 -8.50 1.08 -15.45
N ARG A 6 -8.19 0.10 -16.30
CA ARG A 6 -9.18 -0.85 -16.84
C ARG A 6 -9.56 -1.96 -15.86
N TYR A 7 -8.61 -2.47 -15.08
CA TYR A 7 -8.80 -3.70 -14.32
C TYR A 7 -8.70 -3.54 -12.80
N HIS A 8 -8.17 -2.42 -12.29
CA HIS A 8 -8.15 -2.19 -10.85
C HIS A 8 -9.52 -1.70 -10.38
N TYR A 9 -10.02 -2.24 -9.28
CA TYR A 9 -11.38 -1.96 -8.80
C TYR A 9 -11.67 -0.50 -8.43
N LEU A 10 -10.64 0.23 -7.99
CA LEU A 10 -10.72 1.67 -7.74
C LEU A 10 -10.63 2.54 -9.01
N GLY A 11 -10.49 1.93 -10.20
CA GLY A 11 -10.36 2.63 -11.46
C GLY A 11 -9.15 3.57 -11.53
N TYR A 12 -9.24 4.59 -12.39
CA TYR A 12 -8.24 5.63 -12.50
C TYR A 12 -8.34 6.62 -11.35
N THR A 13 -7.23 6.83 -10.64
CA THR A 13 -7.10 7.93 -9.68
C THR A 13 -5.68 8.47 -9.79
N PRO A 14 -5.48 9.77 -10.01
CA PRO A 14 -4.14 10.34 -10.05
C PRO A 14 -3.46 10.19 -8.69
N LEU A 15 -2.18 9.82 -8.71
CA LEU A 15 -1.31 9.89 -7.54
C LEU A 15 -0.57 11.23 -7.61
N SER A 16 -0.67 12.02 -6.55
CA SER A 16 0.02 13.30 -6.40
C SER A 16 1.30 13.14 -5.57
N GLY A 17 2.33 13.94 -5.88
CA GLY A 17 3.61 13.92 -5.16
C GLY A 17 4.52 12.75 -5.55
N SER A 18 5.43 12.37 -4.65
CA SER A 18 6.35 11.23 -4.85
C SER A 18 5.55 9.94 -5.05
N GLN A 19 5.82 9.26 -6.16
CA GLN A 19 5.14 8.02 -6.54
C GLN A 19 6.09 7.11 -7.32
N MET A 20 5.84 5.81 -7.22
CA MET A 20 6.55 4.81 -8.00
C MET A 20 5.56 3.77 -8.53
N ARG A 21 5.79 3.28 -9.75
CA ARG A 21 4.93 2.30 -10.41
C ARG A 21 5.79 1.17 -10.93
N TYR A 22 5.32 -0.06 -10.72
CA TYR A 22 6.00 -1.26 -11.17
C TYR A 22 5.11 -2.05 -12.13
N ASN A 23 5.71 -2.47 -13.22
CA ASN A 23 5.20 -3.52 -14.08
C ASN A 23 5.94 -4.80 -13.71
N VAL A 24 5.21 -5.85 -13.33
CA VAL A 24 5.80 -7.13 -12.94
C VAL A 24 5.66 -8.09 -14.10
N PHE A 25 6.79 -8.65 -14.53
CA PHE A 25 6.86 -9.59 -15.63
C PHE A 25 7.27 -10.98 -15.15
N ALA A 26 6.73 -12.01 -15.81
CA ALA A 26 7.20 -13.38 -15.75
C ALA A 26 7.72 -13.75 -17.15
N GLY A 27 9.04 -13.74 -17.34
CA GLY A 27 9.62 -13.66 -18.69
C GLY A 27 9.19 -12.37 -19.37
N GLU A 28 8.61 -12.46 -20.56
CA GLU A 28 8.08 -11.32 -21.31
C GLU A 28 6.61 -10.99 -20.97
N ARG A 29 5.93 -11.86 -20.21
CA ARG A 29 4.51 -11.70 -19.91
C ARG A 29 4.31 -10.76 -18.74
N LEU A 30 3.59 -9.66 -18.94
CA LEU A 30 3.10 -8.80 -17.86
C LEU A 30 2.09 -9.59 -17.01
N VAL A 31 2.32 -9.67 -15.71
CA VAL A 31 1.47 -10.43 -14.78
C VAL A 31 0.81 -9.60 -13.69
N ALA A 32 1.45 -8.49 -13.27
CA ALA A 32 0.90 -7.64 -12.23
C ALA A 32 1.39 -6.20 -12.34
N LEU A 33 0.70 -5.31 -11.63
CA LEU A 33 0.97 -3.89 -11.56
C LEU A 33 0.90 -3.42 -10.11
N LEU A 34 1.86 -2.61 -9.69
CA LEU A 34 1.86 -1.96 -8.39
C LEU A 34 2.01 -0.45 -8.53
N SER A 35 1.40 0.29 -7.62
CA SER A 35 1.75 1.69 -7.42
C SER A 35 1.94 2.02 -5.94
N PHE A 36 2.92 2.86 -5.70
CA PHE A 36 3.32 3.37 -4.40
C PHE A 36 3.26 4.89 -4.44
N GLY A 37 2.90 5.51 -3.31
CA GLY A 37 2.78 6.95 -3.20
C GLY A 37 2.80 7.42 -1.75
N ALA A 38 2.44 8.68 -1.54
CA ALA A 38 2.41 9.30 -0.22
C ALA A 38 1.59 8.50 0.80
N SER A 39 2.09 8.45 2.04
CA SER A 39 1.39 7.88 3.20
C SER A 39 0.12 8.64 3.55
N ALA A 40 -0.76 7.98 4.32
CA ALA A 40 -1.88 8.64 4.95
C ALA A 40 -1.38 9.60 6.05
N TRP A 41 -1.88 10.84 5.99
CA TRP A 41 -1.49 11.92 6.89
C TRP A 41 -1.65 11.57 8.38
N LYS A 42 -2.78 10.98 8.75
CA LYS A 42 -3.06 10.51 10.11
C LYS A 42 -3.51 9.05 10.07
N LEU A 43 -2.78 8.21 10.80
CA LEU A 43 -3.07 6.80 10.89
C LEU A 43 -2.77 6.30 12.31
N ALA A 44 -3.68 6.55 13.24
CA ALA A 44 -3.47 6.25 14.66
C ALA A 44 -3.07 4.79 14.95
N GLY A 45 -3.52 3.84 14.11
CA GLY A 45 -3.10 2.44 14.20
C GLY A 45 -1.60 2.24 13.94
N ARG A 46 -1.08 2.83 12.85
CA ARG A 46 0.35 2.86 12.54
C ARG A 46 1.12 3.58 13.64
N ASP A 47 0.67 4.77 14.01
CA ASP A 47 1.38 5.61 14.98
C ASP A 47 1.52 4.89 16.33
N ARG A 48 0.46 4.20 16.80
CA ARG A 48 0.54 3.34 18.01
C ARG A 48 1.43 2.12 17.83
N PHE A 49 1.35 1.45 16.68
CA PHE A 49 2.17 0.27 16.40
C PHE A 49 3.67 0.60 16.42
N ILE A 50 4.06 1.77 15.92
CA ILE A 50 5.46 2.22 15.92
C ILE A 50 5.84 2.92 17.24
N GLY A 51 4.87 3.40 18.01
CA GLY A 51 5.10 4.20 19.22
C GLY A 51 5.39 5.68 18.94
N TRP A 52 4.88 6.23 17.83
CA TRP A 52 5.07 7.64 17.48
C TRP A 52 4.07 8.56 18.20
N ALA A 53 4.61 9.54 18.93
CA ALA A 53 3.89 10.75 19.31
C ALA A 53 3.78 11.74 18.11
N GLU A 54 2.95 12.78 18.25
CA GLU A 54 2.69 13.77 17.19
C GLU A 54 3.98 14.36 16.56
N PRO A 55 5.00 14.80 17.33
CA PRO A 55 6.22 15.36 16.73
C PRO A 55 7.03 14.31 15.93
N ALA A 56 7.17 13.10 16.49
CA ALA A 56 7.85 12.00 15.82
C ALA A 56 7.13 11.60 14.53
N ARG A 57 5.79 11.55 14.54
CA ARG A 57 4.99 11.29 13.35
C ARG A 57 5.25 12.33 12.27
N GLN A 58 5.18 13.62 12.61
CA GLN A 58 5.40 14.69 11.62
C GLN A 58 6.78 14.60 10.98
N LYS A 59 7.83 14.33 11.79
CA LYS A 59 9.20 14.14 11.30
C LYS A 59 9.35 12.90 10.40
N ASN A 60 8.71 11.79 10.75
CA ASN A 60 8.95 10.49 10.09
C ASN A 60 7.94 10.16 8.98
N LEU A 61 6.83 10.89 8.87
CA LEU A 61 5.78 10.64 7.86
C LEU A 61 6.30 10.58 6.41
N PRO A 62 7.26 11.43 5.99
CA PRO A 62 7.86 11.33 4.65
C PRO A 62 8.58 10.00 4.38
N LEU A 63 9.00 9.28 5.43
CA LEU A 63 9.66 7.98 5.32
C LEU A 63 8.66 6.81 5.24
N VAL A 64 7.35 7.09 5.24
CA VAL A 64 6.30 6.09 5.08
C VAL A 64 5.73 6.16 3.66
N VAL A 65 5.61 5.02 3.00
CA VAL A 65 5.07 4.91 1.64
C VAL A 65 3.86 4.01 1.61
N ASN A 66 2.81 4.44 0.93
CA ASN A 66 1.57 3.69 0.78
C ASN A 66 1.58 2.88 -0.52
N ASN A 67 1.32 1.57 -0.44
CA ASN A 67 0.96 0.77 -1.61
C ASN A 67 -0.49 1.09 -2.01
N ALA A 68 -0.61 2.10 -2.88
CA ALA A 68 -1.88 2.66 -3.31
C ALA A 68 -2.67 1.70 -4.22
N ARG A 69 -2.00 0.93 -5.08
CA ARG A 69 -2.65 -0.04 -5.98
C ARG A 69 -1.83 -1.31 -6.08
N PHE A 70 -2.52 -2.44 -6.09
CA PHE A 70 -1.95 -3.73 -6.41
C PHE A 70 -2.94 -4.53 -7.22
N LEU A 71 -2.53 -4.94 -8.42
CA LEU A 71 -3.36 -5.66 -9.37
C LEU A 71 -2.58 -6.84 -9.94
N ILE A 72 -3.07 -8.06 -9.72
CA ILE A 72 -2.72 -9.20 -10.57
C ILE A 72 -3.70 -9.18 -11.73
N LEU A 73 -3.19 -9.33 -12.97
CA LEU A 73 -4.04 -9.26 -14.14
C LEU A 73 -5.07 -10.41 -14.14
N PRO A 74 -6.32 -10.19 -14.58
CA PRO A 74 -7.42 -11.16 -14.41
C PRO A 74 -7.17 -12.54 -15.02
N TRP A 75 -6.37 -12.60 -16.09
CA TRP A 75 -5.99 -13.83 -16.78
C TRP A 75 -4.77 -14.54 -16.18
N VAL A 76 -4.27 -14.09 -15.03
CA VAL A 76 -3.16 -14.72 -14.30
C VAL A 76 -3.71 -15.44 -13.09
N GLN A 77 -3.59 -16.76 -13.09
CA GLN A 77 -3.96 -17.61 -11.97
C GLN A 77 -2.71 -18.28 -11.42
N SER A 78 -2.29 -17.90 -10.23
CA SER A 78 -1.13 -18.50 -9.57
C SER A 78 -1.23 -18.33 -8.05
N LYS A 79 -1.18 -19.45 -7.33
CA LYS A 79 -1.17 -19.47 -5.87
C LYS A 79 0.15 -18.87 -5.36
N GLY A 80 0.08 -17.98 -4.37
CA GLY A 80 1.26 -17.36 -3.75
C GLY A 80 1.98 -16.30 -4.60
N LEU A 81 1.59 -16.07 -5.86
CA LEU A 81 2.19 -15.03 -6.70
C LEU A 81 2.06 -13.64 -6.06
N ALA A 82 0.89 -13.34 -5.49
CA ALA A 82 0.63 -12.06 -4.86
C ALA A 82 1.60 -11.73 -3.73
N SER A 83 1.79 -12.66 -2.79
CA SER A 83 2.67 -12.47 -1.63
C SER A 83 4.14 -12.46 -2.04
N LYS A 84 4.53 -13.24 -3.05
CA LYS A 84 5.89 -13.21 -3.63
C LYS A 84 6.19 -11.84 -4.24
N ILE A 85 5.27 -11.30 -5.04
CA ILE A 85 5.41 -9.98 -5.65
C ILE A 85 5.52 -8.88 -4.57
N LEU A 86 4.63 -8.90 -3.58
CA LEU A 86 4.68 -7.92 -2.48
C LEU A 86 6.00 -8.00 -1.72
N SER A 87 6.55 -9.21 -1.52
CA SER A 87 7.84 -9.39 -0.84
C SER A 87 9.04 -8.97 -1.66
N LEU A 88 8.98 -9.08 -2.99
CA LEU A 88 10.00 -8.52 -3.89
C LEU A 88 9.93 -6.99 -3.90
N ALA A 89 8.73 -6.44 -4.10
CA ALA A 89 8.51 -4.99 -4.11
C ALA A 89 8.93 -4.34 -2.78
N ALA A 90 8.63 -4.96 -1.64
CA ALA A 90 9.03 -4.42 -0.34
C ALA A 90 10.56 -4.35 -0.12
N ARG A 91 11.33 -5.21 -0.78
CA ARG A 91 12.80 -5.19 -0.74
C ARG A 91 13.38 -4.20 -1.74
N GLN A 92 12.79 -4.10 -2.92
CA GLN A 92 13.29 -3.27 -4.01
C GLN A 92 12.93 -1.79 -3.82
N LEU A 93 11.69 -1.50 -3.42
CA LEU A 93 11.14 -0.15 -3.37
C LEU A 93 12.03 0.84 -2.61
N PRO A 94 12.60 0.53 -1.43
CA PRO A 94 13.36 1.53 -0.70
C PRO A 94 14.65 1.94 -1.40
N ASN A 95 15.29 1.02 -2.14
CA ASN A 95 16.48 1.32 -2.96
C ASN A 95 16.10 2.25 -4.12
N ASP A 96 15.05 1.88 -4.88
CA ASP A 96 14.60 2.67 -6.03
C ASP A 96 14.14 4.07 -5.58
N TRP A 97 13.44 4.14 -4.44
CA TRP A 97 12.97 5.40 -3.87
C TRP A 97 14.11 6.31 -3.44
N GLN A 98 15.14 5.75 -2.80
CA GLN A 98 16.36 6.48 -2.46
C GLN A 98 17.07 6.99 -3.71
N SER A 99 17.22 6.15 -4.74
CA SER A 99 17.83 6.56 -6.00
C SER A 99 17.05 7.69 -6.69
N ARG A 100 15.72 7.69 -6.59
CA ARG A 100 14.88 8.67 -7.27
C ARG A 100 14.67 9.97 -6.49
N TYR A 101 14.55 9.89 -5.18
CA TYR A 101 14.10 10.98 -4.32
C TYR A 101 15.11 11.39 -3.23
N GLY A 102 16.24 10.69 -3.12
CA GLY A 102 17.32 11.03 -2.17
C GLY A 102 17.09 10.56 -0.73
N TYR A 103 16.02 9.83 -0.45
CA TYR A 103 15.74 9.28 0.89
C TYR A 103 15.14 7.88 0.82
N ARG A 104 15.36 7.09 1.87
CA ARG A 104 14.92 5.69 1.96
C ARG A 104 13.66 5.57 2.82
N PRO A 105 12.53 5.09 2.27
CA PRO A 105 11.37 4.69 3.06
C PRO A 105 11.72 3.58 4.06
N VAL A 106 11.18 3.69 5.27
CA VAL A 106 11.40 2.72 6.36
C VAL A 106 10.17 1.89 6.69
N LEU A 107 9.00 2.33 6.20
CA LEU A 107 7.72 1.68 6.45
C LEU A 107 6.84 1.71 5.19
N LEU A 108 6.18 0.58 4.93
CA LEU A 108 5.12 0.48 3.94
C LEU A 108 3.77 0.35 4.62
N GLU A 109 2.75 1.01 4.08
CA GLU A 109 1.36 0.87 4.52
C GLU A 109 0.42 0.59 3.34
N THR A 110 -0.74 0.00 3.61
CA THR A 110 -1.78 -0.23 2.60
C THR A 110 -3.15 -0.23 3.24
N PHE A 111 -4.18 -0.09 2.41
CA PHE A 111 -5.57 -0.08 2.80
C PHE A 111 -6.35 -1.08 1.94
N VAL A 112 -6.71 -2.21 2.54
CA VAL A 112 -7.43 -3.29 1.87
C VAL A 112 -8.91 -3.19 2.20
N GLU A 113 -9.78 -3.08 1.20
CA GLU A 113 -11.22 -3.08 1.40
C GLU A 113 -11.71 -4.43 1.93
N SER A 114 -12.14 -4.47 3.19
CA SER A 114 -12.36 -5.72 3.95
C SER A 114 -13.48 -6.59 3.36
N GLU A 115 -14.51 -5.96 2.80
CA GLU A 115 -15.66 -6.66 2.20
C GLU A 115 -15.28 -7.35 0.88
N ARG A 116 -14.29 -6.81 0.17
CA ARG A 116 -13.86 -7.32 -1.14
C ARG A 116 -12.67 -8.26 -1.05
N HIS A 117 -11.79 -8.04 -0.07
CA HIS A 117 -10.51 -8.70 0.02
C HIS A 117 -10.16 -9.01 1.47
N ARG A 118 -9.78 -10.26 1.74
CA ARG A 118 -9.34 -10.71 3.08
C ARG A 118 -7.91 -10.30 3.44
N GLY A 119 -7.19 -9.62 2.54
CA GLY A 119 -5.81 -9.18 2.77
C GLY A 119 -4.77 -10.30 2.96
N THR A 120 -5.12 -11.55 2.65
CA THR A 120 -4.30 -12.74 2.92
C THR A 120 -2.92 -12.69 2.25
N CYS A 121 -2.82 -12.12 1.05
CA CYS A 121 -1.54 -11.97 0.36
C CYS A 121 -0.59 -10.99 1.05
N TYR A 122 -1.11 -9.96 1.72
CA TYR A 122 -0.31 -9.03 2.50
C TYR A 122 0.19 -9.70 3.78
N GLN A 123 -0.67 -10.44 4.50
CA GLN A 123 -0.27 -11.20 5.68
C GLN A 123 0.81 -12.25 5.35
N ALA A 124 0.61 -13.01 4.27
CA ALA A 124 1.61 -13.96 3.76
C ALA A 124 2.91 -13.30 3.26
N ALA A 125 2.91 -11.98 3.06
CA ALA A 125 4.08 -11.18 2.77
C ALA A 125 4.59 -10.42 4.01
N ASN A 126 4.30 -10.89 5.22
CA ASN A 126 4.74 -10.30 6.50
C ASN A 126 4.26 -8.85 6.73
N TRP A 127 3.06 -8.52 6.24
CA TRP A 127 2.39 -7.27 6.63
C TRP A 127 1.54 -7.51 7.87
N ILE A 128 1.63 -6.60 8.83
CA ILE A 128 0.97 -6.69 10.13
C ILE A 128 -0.29 -5.82 10.11
N PRO A 129 -1.46 -6.34 10.48
CA PRO A 129 -2.68 -5.54 10.61
C PRO A 129 -2.56 -4.58 11.81
N VAL A 130 -2.80 -3.30 11.58
CA VAL A 130 -2.74 -2.22 12.59
C VAL A 130 -4.10 -1.57 12.86
N GLY A 131 -5.17 -2.26 12.47
CA GLY A 131 -6.57 -1.87 12.73
C GLY A 131 -7.34 -1.54 11.45
N LYS A 132 -8.57 -1.03 11.63
CA LYS A 132 -9.51 -0.75 10.53
C LYS A 132 -9.74 0.75 10.32
N THR A 133 -10.15 1.16 9.12
CA THR A 133 -10.74 2.49 8.92
C THR A 133 -12.14 2.52 9.54
N ALA A 134 -12.59 3.68 9.99
CA ALA A 134 -13.93 3.84 10.58
C ALA A 134 -15.05 3.87 9.51
N GLY A 135 -14.74 3.61 8.23
CA GLY A 135 -15.72 3.70 7.15
C GLY A 135 -16.29 5.11 6.92
N ARG A 136 -15.54 6.17 7.25
CA ARG A 136 -15.98 7.58 7.11
C ARG A 136 -15.32 8.25 5.91
N GLY A 137 -16.11 8.91 5.07
CA GLY A 137 -15.58 9.76 3.99
C GLY A 137 -14.76 10.93 4.54
N LYS A 138 -13.80 11.44 3.76
CA LYS A 138 -12.92 12.56 4.15
C LYS A 138 -13.65 13.84 4.60
N LYS A 139 -14.94 13.98 4.29
CA LYS A 139 -15.80 15.14 4.62
C LYS A 139 -17.15 14.74 5.24
N CYS A 140 -17.22 13.65 6.02
CA CYS A 140 -18.48 13.26 6.67
C CYS A 140 -18.58 13.88 8.07
N PRO A 141 -19.57 14.75 8.34
CA PRO A 141 -19.83 15.30 9.67
C PRO A 141 -20.55 14.31 10.61
N THR A 142 -20.94 13.14 10.10
CA THR A 142 -21.70 12.13 10.85
C THR A 142 -20.83 10.94 11.27
N HIS A 143 -21.18 10.32 12.41
CA HIS A 143 -20.52 9.12 12.93
C HIS A 143 -20.95 7.81 12.21
N LYS A 144 -21.83 7.90 11.21
CA LYS A 144 -22.34 6.75 10.45
C LYS A 144 -21.32 6.29 9.40
N GLN A 145 -21.26 4.97 9.18
CA GLN A 145 -20.44 4.36 8.13
C GLN A 145 -21.03 4.69 6.76
N ILE A 146 -20.22 5.31 5.88
CA ILE A 146 -20.64 5.80 4.56
C ILE A 146 -19.71 5.29 3.44
N ILE A 147 -18.49 4.84 3.78
CA ILE A 147 -17.54 4.22 2.85
C ILE A 147 -17.12 2.83 3.34
N PRO A 148 -16.66 1.93 2.45
CA PRO A 148 -16.20 0.60 2.84
C PRO A 148 -15.09 0.65 3.91
N ILE A 149 -15.20 -0.24 4.90
CA ILE A 149 -14.17 -0.44 5.92
C ILE A 149 -12.93 -1.02 5.24
N LYS A 150 -11.77 -0.50 5.62
CA LYS A 150 -10.47 -0.97 5.11
C LYS A 150 -9.60 -1.45 6.26
N ASP A 151 -9.02 -2.62 6.08
CA ASP A 151 -7.93 -3.10 6.92
C ASP A 151 -6.67 -2.29 6.60
N LYS A 152 -6.03 -1.78 7.64
CA LYS A 152 -4.76 -1.06 7.58
C LYS A 152 -3.68 -2.07 7.90
N LEU A 153 -2.74 -2.26 6.97
CA LEU A 153 -1.60 -3.12 7.22
C LEU A 153 -0.31 -2.34 7.04
N THR A 154 0.69 -2.67 7.84
CA THR A 154 2.03 -2.07 7.77
C THR A 154 3.12 -3.13 7.72
N ARG A 155 4.19 -2.84 6.99
CA ARG A 155 5.40 -3.66 6.96
C ARG A 155 6.62 -2.76 7.18
N ALA A 156 7.43 -3.08 8.19
CA ALA A 156 8.71 -2.45 8.40
C ALA A 156 9.74 -2.98 7.40
N HIS A 157 10.66 -2.11 6.98
CA HIS A 157 11.84 -2.55 6.26
C HIS A 157 12.85 -3.10 7.25
N ASN A 158 12.98 -4.43 7.32
CA ASN A 158 14.11 -5.05 8.00
C ASN A 158 15.31 -4.97 7.05
N SER A 159 16.32 -4.21 7.45
CA SER A 159 17.65 -4.25 6.83
C SER A 159 18.25 -5.61 7.16
N SER A 160 18.25 -6.52 6.19
CA SER A 160 19.00 -7.77 6.23
C SER A 160 19.91 -7.81 5.03
#